data_AF-A0A660TDV7-F1
#
_entry.id   AF-A0A660TDV7-F1
#
_cell.length_a   1.000
_cell.length_b   1.000
_cell.length_c   1.000
_cell.angle_alpha   90.00
_cell.angle_beta   90.00
_cell.angle_gamma   90.00
#
_symmetry.space_group_name_H-M   'P 1'
#
loop_
_entity.id
_entity.type
_entity.pdbx_description
1 polymer ?
#
loop_
_entity_poly.entity_id
_entity_poly.type
_entity_poly.pdbx_seq_one_letter_code
_entity_poly.pdbx_strand_id
1 'polypeptide(L)'
;NGAEFVWKSPQFEISEIFTPVSSNEAPLANGVKIEIDIKNLSEQSFSVGLRFLLDTYLGEDSYIHFKTDRVNQIFKEQTITRANMVKYWISPKQGNADQFGLECITTGKGITVPDSIVFANWKRLNDSSWSYKTSVSRNFSLLPYSINDSAVAQYYNPENLSKNMTRKIVIVLGKYDAKGYDISSNQNKTNLNSLLKKAVSGEGISDKYLSAQADLSTVNKLLVQIDDALKSYETISNDKVEFIEEILNGLKEKSKKYSQ
;
A
#
# COMPACT_ATOMS: atom_id res chain seq x y z
N ASN A 1 -8.34 -0.87 -11.55
CA ASN A 1 -7.01 -1.51 -11.46
C ASN A 1 -5.95 -0.48 -11.84
N GLY A 2 -4.79 -0.50 -11.17
CA GLY A 2 -3.67 0.38 -11.46
C GLY A 2 -2.78 -0.22 -12.55
N ALA A 3 -1.76 -0.98 -12.13
CA ALA A 3 -0.82 -1.64 -13.03
C ALA A 3 -0.76 -3.16 -12.75
N GLU A 4 -0.38 -3.94 -13.75
CA GLU A 4 -0.17 -5.39 -13.63
C GLU A 4 1.09 -5.77 -14.41
N PHE A 5 1.95 -6.57 -13.78
CA PHE A 5 3.12 -7.16 -14.40
C PHE A 5 3.02 -8.68 -14.30
N VAL A 6 3.31 -9.38 -15.40
CA VAL A 6 3.24 -10.84 -15.44
C VAL A 6 4.55 -11.38 -15.99
N TRP A 7 5.20 -12.24 -15.21
CA TRP A 7 6.38 -13.00 -15.62
C TRP A 7 5.98 -14.47 -15.78
N LYS A 8 6.33 -15.05 -16.93
CA LYS A 8 6.06 -16.46 -17.21
C LYS A 8 7.35 -17.20 -17.50
N SER A 9 7.43 -18.39 -16.93
CA SER A 9 8.42 -19.42 -17.22
C SER A 9 7.69 -20.74 -17.44
N PRO A 10 8.36 -21.81 -17.91
CA PRO A 10 7.73 -23.11 -18.03
C PRO A 10 7.17 -23.66 -16.70
N GLN A 11 7.78 -23.29 -15.57
CA GLN A 11 7.41 -23.79 -14.25
C GLN A 11 6.44 -22.87 -13.50
N PHE A 12 6.53 -21.56 -13.70
CA PHE A 12 5.79 -20.57 -12.92
C PHE A 12 5.21 -19.45 -13.76
N GLU A 13 4.05 -18.97 -13.33
CA GLU A 13 3.51 -17.67 -13.66
C GLU A 13 3.47 -16.83 -12.38
N ILE A 14 4.08 -15.65 -12.42
CA ILE A 14 4.08 -14.69 -11.32
C ILE A 14 3.37 -13.45 -11.82
N SER A 15 2.30 -13.04 -11.15
CA SER A 15 1.67 -11.75 -11.39
C SER A 15 1.85 -10.83 -10.19
N GLU A 16 2.17 -9.57 -10.45
CA GLU A 16 2.22 -8.49 -9.48
C GLU A 16 1.22 -7.42 -9.88
N ILE A 17 0.21 -7.21 -9.03
CA ILE A 17 -0.96 -6.38 -9.30
C ILE A 17 -0.98 -5.21 -8.31
N PHE A 18 -0.94 -4.00 -8.86
CA PHE A 18 -0.97 -2.76 -8.12
C PHE A 18 -2.38 -2.17 -8.14
N THR A 19 -2.99 -2.05 -6.97
CA THR A 19 -4.33 -1.47 -6.78
C THR A 19 -4.24 -0.26 -5.87
N PRO A 20 -4.62 0.95 -6.33
CA PRO A 20 -4.73 2.10 -5.46
C PRO A 20 -5.74 1.83 -4.33
N VAL A 21 -5.36 2.12 -3.10
CA VAL A 21 -6.21 1.98 -1.90
C VAL A 21 -6.26 3.30 -1.14
N SER A 22 -7.36 3.53 -0.44
CA SER A 22 -7.54 4.70 0.41
C SER A 22 -7.43 4.29 1.87
N SER A 23 -6.67 5.03 2.65
CA SER A 23 -6.75 4.97 4.11
C SER A 23 -8.10 5.46 4.60
N ASN A 24 -8.46 5.13 5.84
CA ASN A 24 -9.80 5.36 6.40
C ASN A 24 -10.23 6.83 6.38
N GLU A 25 -9.29 7.77 6.41
CA GLU A 25 -9.59 9.20 6.42
C GLU A 25 -9.34 9.90 5.08
N ALA A 26 -8.79 9.21 4.08
CA ALA A 26 -8.39 9.85 2.83
C ALA A 26 -9.53 9.92 1.81
N PRO A 27 -9.83 11.12 1.25
CA PRO A 27 -10.83 11.27 0.19
C PRO A 27 -10.36 10.65 -1.14
N LEU A 28 -9.04 10.60 -1.32
CA LEU A 28 -8.33 10.04 -2.47
C LEU A 28 -7.50 8.82 -2.07
N ALA A 29 -7.24 7.94 -3.04
CA ALA A 29 -6.29 6.86 -2.85
C ALA A 29 -4.91 7.45 -2.49
N ASN A 30 -4.40 7.05 -1.33
CA ASN A 30 -3.12 7.51 -0.78
C ASN A 30 -2.22 6.33 -0.39
N GLY A 31 -2.53 5.14 -0.91
CA GLY A 31 -1.67 3.96 -0.83
C GLY A 31 -1.89 3.04 -2.01
N VAL A 32 -1.11 1.99 -2.03
CA VAL A 32 -1.11 0.93 -3.03
C VAL A 32 -1.12 -0.42 -2.33
N LYS A 33 -2.07 -1.26 -2.71
CA LYS A 33 -2.05 -2.69 -2.43
C LYS A 33 -1.32 -3.38 -3.58
N ILE A 34 -0.33 -4.19 -3.22
CA ILE A 34 0.46 -5.03 -4.12
C ILE A 34 0.03 -6.47 -3.84
N GLU A 35 -0.58 -7.11 -4.81
CA GLU A 35 -0.87 -8.55 -4.75
C GLU A 35 0.12 -9.29 -5.64
N ILE A 36 0.83 -10.24 -5.07
CA ILE A 36 1.77 -11.11 -5.78
C ILE A 36 1.20 -12.53 -5.76
N ASP A 37 0.81 -13.02 -6.94
CA ASP A 37 0.34 -14.38 -7.12
C ASP A 37 1.43 -15.20 -7.81
N ILE A 38 1.89 -16.26 -7.13
CA ILE A 38 2.90 -17.19 -7.64
C ILE A 38 2.19 -18.51 -7.95
N LYS A 39 2.00 -18.82 -9.22
CA LYS A 39 1.31 -20.02 -9.70
C LYS A 39 2.30 -21.05 -10.23
N ASN A 40 2.21 -22.28 -9.73
CA ASN A 40 2.95 -23.41 -10.26
C ASN A 40 2.22 -23.98 -11.48
N LEU A 41 2.85 -23.88 -12.66
CA LEU A 41 2.34 -24.39 -13.94
C LEU A 41 2.81 -25.81 -14.25
N SER A 42 3.73 -26.35 -13.44
CA SER A 42 4.33 -27.66 -13.67
C SER A 42 3.59 -28.79 -12.96
N GLU A 43 3.94 -30.02 -13.33
CA GLU A 43 3.50 -31.25 -12.66
C GLU A 43 4.23 -31.52 -11.33
N GLN A 44 5.36 -30.86 -11.08
CA GLN A 44 6.19 -31.06 -9.90
C GLN A 44 5.79 -30.11 -8.77
N SER A 45 6.02 -30.51 -7.52
CA SER A 45 5.88 -29.59 -6.38
C SER A 45 7.19 -28.86 -6.12
N PHE A 46 7.13 -27.57 -5.77
CA PHE A 46 8.30 -26.75 -5.49
C PHE A 46 8.19 -26.06 -4.13
N SER A 47 9.32 -25.88 -3.46
CA SER A 47 9.41 -25.03 -2.28
C SER A 47 9.68 -23.58 -2.72
N VAL A 48 8.69 -22.71 -2.60
CA VAL A 48 8.73 -21.35 -3.19
C VAL A 48 8.53 -20.29 -2.12
N GLY A 49 9.49 -19.36 -2.02
CA GLY A 49 9.42 -18.18 -1.15
C GLY A 49 9.42 -16.88 -1.94
N LEU A 50 9.06 -15.77 -1.29
CA LEU A 50 9.20 -14.42 -1.85
C LEU A 50 10.08 -13.56 -0.93
N ARG A 51 11.04 -12.84 -1.53
CA ARG A 51 11.77 -11.75 -0.89
C ARG A 51 11.40 -10.45 -1.60
N PHE A 52 10.72 -9.56 -0.89
CA PHE A 52 10.32 -8.27 -1.41
C PHE A 52 11.26 -7.19 -0.88
N LEU A 53 12.14 -6.66 -1.74
CA LEU A 53 13.12 -5.63 -1.40
C LEU A 53 12.60 -4.27 -1.85
N LEU A 54 12.44 -3.36 -0.90
CA LEU A 54 12.12 -1.98 -1.15
C LEU A 54 13.36 -1.11 -0.93
N ASP A 55 13.73 -0.36 -1.98
CA ASP A 55 14.58 0.80 -1.80
C ASP A 55 13.76 1.90 -1.11
N THR A 56 14.28 2.42 -0.01
CA THR A 56 13.64 3.48 0.76
C THR A 56 14.49 4.73 0.81
N TYR A 57 15.63 4.76 0.13
CA TYR A 57 16.44 5.95 0.03
C TYR A 57 15.81 6.93 -0.96
N LEU A 58 15.07 7.90 -0.42
CA LEU A 58 14.40 8.93 -1.22
C LEU A 58 15.25 10.21 -1.38
N GLY A 59 16.58 10.12 -1.18
CA GLY A 59 17.49 11.28 -1.18
C GLY A 59 17.58 12.01 0.16
N GLU A 60 17.40 11.30 1.27
CA GLU A 60 17.30 11.86 2.62
C GLU A 60 18.68 12.25 3.22
N ASP A 61 18.82 13.47 3.73
CA ASP A 61 19.98 13.90 4.54
C ASP A 61 19.86 13.51 6.03
N SER A 62 18.75 12.85 6.40
CA SER A 62 18.46 12.41 7.76
C SER A 62 19.08 11.05 8.06
N TYR A 63 19.59 10.85 9.27
CA TYR A 63 20.04 9.55 9.78
C TYR A 63 18.92 8.74 10.46
N ILE A 64 17.66 9.22 10.38
CA ILE A 64 16.46 8.54 10.86
C ILE A 64 15.78 7.90 9.66
N HIS A 65 16.11 6.63 9.38
CA HIS A 65 15.58 5.93 8.21
C HIS A 65 14.25 5.27 8.46
N PHE A 66 14.07 4.68 9.64
CA PHE A 66 12.83 3.96 9.93
C PHE A 66 12.29 4.20 11.31
N LYS A 67 10.96 4.09 11.42
CA LYS A 67 10.19 4.02 12.66
C LYS A 67 9.21 2.85 12.58
N THR A 68 8.74 2.37 13.73
CA THR A 68 7.69 1.34 13.82
C THR A 68 6.65 1.76 14.87
N ASP A 69 5.60 0.95 15.06
CA ASP A 69 4.65 1.15 16.16
C ASP A 69 5.27 0.96 17.56
N ARG A 70 6.52 0.48 17.65
CA ARG A 70 7.22 0.17 18.91
C ARG A 70 8.52 0.95 19.10
N VAL A 71 9.15 1.39 18.02
CA VAL A 71 10.48 2.00 18.05
C VAL A 71 10.48 3.27 17.22
N ASN A 72 10.85 4.39 17.84
CA ASN A 72 10.81 5.72 17.22
C ASN A 72 11.99 6.01 16.28
N GLN A 73 13.01 5.15 16.25
CA GLN A 73 14.13 5.28 15.31
C GLN A 73 14.89 3.95 15.15
N ILE A 74 15.13 3.57 13.91
CA ILE A 74 16.04 2.50 13.51
C ILE A 74 17.13 3.12 12.64
N PHE A 75 18.36 3.10 13.13
CA PHE A 75 19.56 3.68 12.49
C PHE A 75 20.68 2.66 12.26
N LYS A 76 20.41 1.40 12.60
CA LYS A 76 21.30 0.25 12.42
C LYS A 76 20.56 -0.91 11.80
N GLU A 77 21.32 -1.86 11.28
CA GLU A 77 20.71 -3.06 10.74
C GLU A 77 19.97 -3.84 11.83
N GLN A 78 18.76 -4.28 11.49
CA GLN A 78 17.90 -4.98 12.43
C GLN A 78 16.98 -5.95 11.69
N THR A 79 16.78 -7.12 12.30
CA THR A 79 15.75 -8.08 11.88
C THR A 79 14.60 -8.07 12.88
N ILE A 80 13.39 -7.95 12.37
CA ILE A 80 12.15 -8.20 13.10
C ILE A 80 11.62 -9.56 12.64
N THR A 81 11.43 -10.50 13.56
CA THR A 81 10.89 -11.83 13.27
C THR A 81 9.37 -11.86 13.43
N ARG A 82 8.71 -12.89 12.88
CA ARG A 82 7.26 -13.10 13.00
C ARG A 82 6.73 -13.00 14.43
N ALA A 83 7.47 -13.55 15.41
CA ALA A 83 7.08 -13.50 16.82
C ALA A 83 7.07 -12.08 17.40
N ASN A 84 7.91 -11.18 16.86
CA ASN A 84 8.05 -9.80 17.29
C ASN A 84 7.51 -8.80 16.27
N MET A 85 6.66 -9.27 15.34
CA MET A 85 6.22 -8.46 14.21
C MET A 85 5.54 -7.17 14.69
N VAL A 86 5.93 -6.08 14.04
CA VAL A 86 5.38 -4.74 14.22
C VAL A 86 4.06 -4.61 13.45
N LYS A 87 3.23 -3.63 13.77
CA LYS A 87 1.99 -3.37 13.00
C LYS A 87 2.29 -2.74 11.65
N TYR A 88 3.30 -1.88 11.64
CA TYR A 88 3.78 -1.16 10.47
C TYR A 88 5.24 -0.74 10.67
N TRP A 89 5.89 -0.37 9.58
CA TRP A 89 7.12 0.43 9.59
C TRP A 89 6.95 1.65 8.68
N ILE A 90 7.69 2.72 8.98
CA ILE A 90 7.62 4.01 8.28
C ILE A 90 9.03 4.44 7.88
N SER A 91 9.22 4.86 6.64
CA SER A 91 10.31 5.72 6.19
C SER A 91 9.84 7.18 6.26
N PRO A 92 10.38 8.02 7.17
CA PRO A 92 9.89 9.38 7.36
C PRO A 92 10.26 10.29 6.18
N LYS A 93 9.59 11.44 6.05
CA LYS A 93 9.90 12.41 4.99
C LYS A 93 11.22 13.15 5.28
N GLN A 94 12.00 13.44 4.23
CA GLN A 94 13.22 14.27 4.33
C GLN A 94 12.94 15.62 5.02
N GLY A 95 13.86 16.03 5.90
CA GLY A 95 13.87 17.34 6.55
C GLY A 95 12.85 17.52 7.67
N ASN A 96 11.95 16.58 7.87
CA ASN A 96 11.00 16.62 8.98
C ASN A 96 10.66 15.20 9.44
N ALA A 97 11.40 14.70 10.43
CA ALA A 97 11.21 13.36 11.00
C ALA A 97 9.83 13.17 11.65
N ASP A 98 9.09 14.25 11.91
CA ASP A 98 7.73 14.24 12.44
C ASP A 98 6.67 14.29 11.32
N GLN A 99 7.07 14.51 10.06
CA GLN A 99 6.20 14.36 8.89
C GLN A 99 6.33 12.98 8.24
N PHE A 100 5.17 12.46 7.87
CA PHE A 100 5.01 11.10 7.37
C PHE A 100 5.50 10.95 5.93
N GLY A 101 6.35 9.95 5.68
CA GLY A 101 6.75 9.49 4.35
C GLY A 101 6.00 8.21 3.97
N LEU A 102 6.74 7.17 3.60
CA LEU A 102 6.22 5.87 3.21
C LEU A 102 5.94 5.00 4.44
N GLU A 103 4.73 4.49 4.58
CA GLU A 103 4.33 3.46 5.53
C GLU A 103 4.13 2.12 4.80
N CYS A 104 4.52 1.02 5.46
CA CYS A 104 4.11 -0.32 5.08
C CYS A 104 3.42 -0.99 6.26
N ILE A 105 2.22 -1.52 6.02
CA ILE A 105 1.48 -2.29 7.02
C ILE A 105 1.94 -3.75 6.95
N THR A 106 2.21 -4.34 8.10
CA THR A 106 2.81 -5.68 8.22
C THR A 106 1.91 -6.68 8.94
N THR A 107 0.84 -6.20 9.58
CA THR A 107 -0.20 -7.05 10.18
C THR A 107 -1.59 -6.42 10.00
N GLY A 108 -2.61 -7.25 9.84
CA GLY A 108 -3.99 -6.78 9.71
C GLY A 108 -4.83 -7.70 8.83
N LYS A 109 -6.13 -7.43 8.74
CA LYS A 109 -7.04 -8.18 7.89
C LYS A 109 -6.69 -7.92 6.42
N GLY A 110 -6.53 -8.99 5.63
CA GLY A 110 -6.27 -8.89 4.19
C GLY A 110 -4.81 -8.61 3.81
N ILE A 111 -3.89 -8.61 4.78
CA ILE A 111 -2.43 -8.49 4.54
C ILE A 111 -1.79 -9.84 4.84
N THR A 112 -0.82 -10.24 4.01
CA THR A 112 0.02 -11.39 4.32
C THR A 112 1.10 -10.96 5.30
N VAL A 113 1.09 -11.52 6.51
CA VAL A 113 2.11 -11.20 7.53
C VAL A 113 3.45 -11.82 7.10
N PRO A 114 4.54 -11.03 6.96
CA PRO A 114 5.85 -11.55 6.62
C PRO A 114 6.42 -12.41 7.74
N ASP A 115 7.33 -13.33 7.40
CA ASP A 115 8.05 -14.14 8.37
C ASP A 115 9.20 -13.38 9.03
N SER A 116 9.79 -12.45 8.30
CA SER A 116 10.71 -11.47 8.86
C SER A 116 10.80 -10.20 8.02
N ILE A 117 11.25 -9.12 8.67
CA ILE A 117 11.57 -7.84 8.05
C ILE A 117 13.01 -7.52 8.41
N VAL A 118 13.78 -7.10 7.41
CA VAL A 118 15.18 -6.74 7.56
C VAL A 118 15.36 -5.30 7.12
N PHE A 119 15.85 -4.47 8.03
CA PHE A 119 16.34 -3.13 7.74
C PHE A 119 17.84 -3.20 7.57
N ALA A 120 18.37 -2.80 6.41
CA ALA A 120 19.81 -2.77 6.17
C ALA A 120 20.18 -1.83 5.02
N ASN A 121 21.46 -1.79 4.67
CA ASN A 121 21.92 -1.07 3.48
C ASN A 121 21.38 -1.74 2.19
N TRP A 122 20.93 -0.93 1.23
CA TRP A 122 20.33 -1.41 -0.02
C TRP A 122 21.25 -2.37 -0.76
N LYS A 123 22.50 -1.96 -1.02
CA LYS A 123 23.47 -2.81 -1.74
C LYS A 123 23.72 -4.14 -1.04
N ARG A 124 23.80 -4.16 0.29
CA ARG A 124 23.95 -5.41 1.07
C ARG A 124 22.75 -6.36 0.90
N LEU A 125 21.54 -5.82 0.82
CA LEU A 125 20.33 -6.62 0.62
C LEU A 125 20.21 -7.10 -0.83
N ASN A 126 20.49 -6.22 -1.79
CA ASN A 126 20.45 -6.51 -3.21
C ASN A 126 21.45 -7.62 -3.60
N ASP A 127 22.68 -7.54 -3.09
CA ASP A 127 23.76 -8.49 -3.43
C ASP A 127 23.62 -9.84 -2.68
N SER A 128 22.73 -9.93 -1.68
CA SER A 128 22.42 -11.20 -1.02
C SER A 128 21.50 -12.04 -1.90
N SER A 129 21.72 -13.36 -1.96
CA SER A 129 20.88 -14.29 -2.72
C SER A 129 19.51 -14.50 -2.10
N TRP A 130 19.47 -15.02 -0.87
CA TRP A 130 18.23 -15.22 -0.10
C TRP A 130 18.44 -14.82 1.36
N SER A 131 19.33 -15.49 2.09
CA SER A 131 19.55 -15.21 3.50
C SER A 131 20.46 -14.00 3.71
N TYR A 132 19.96 -13.00 4.43
CA TYR A 132 20.76 -11.89 4.93
C TYR A 132 20.81 -11.92 6.47
N LYS A 133 22.00 -11.80 7.05
CA LYS A 133 22.21 -11.70 8.50
C LYS A 133 22.60 -10.28 8.88
N THR A 134 21.73 -9.61 9.61
CA THR A 134 21.96 -8.26 10.14
C THR A 134 23.05 -8.23 11.20
N SER A 135 23.71 -7.09 11.33
CA SER A 135 24.62 -6.80 12.44
C SER A 135 24.28 -5.49 13.10
N VAL A 136 24.06 -5.51 14.43
CA VAL A 136 23.83 -4.30 15.24
C VAL A 136 25.05 -3.36 15.33
N SER A 137 26.21 -3.78 14.79
CA SER A 137 27.37 -2.91 14.61
C SER A 137 27.36 -2.13 13.30
N ARG A 138 26.49 -2.49 12.35
CA ARG A 138 26.42 -1.87 11.02
C ARG A 138 25.26 -0.88 10.95
N ASN A 139 25.54 0.27 10.35
CA ASN A 139 24.52 1.23 9.91
C ASN A 139 24.20 1.01 8.42
N PHE A 140 23.45 1.93 7.83
CA PHE A 140 23.03 1.86 6.43
C PHE A 140 24.08 2.38 5.44
N SER A 141 25.30 2.64 5.88
CA SER A 141 26.42 2.97 4.98
C SER A 141 27.24 1.72 4.65
N LEU A 142 27.69 1.63 3.41
CA LEU A 142 28.62 0.62 2.91
C LEU A 142 29.73 1.32 2.12
N LEU A 143 30.72 1.84 2.83
CA LEU A 143 31.86 2.51 2.18
C LEU A 143 32.73 1.52 1.39
N PRO A 144 33.30 1.93 0.24
CA PRO A 144 33.12 3.22 -0.44
C PRO A 144 31.89 3.29 -1.37
N TYR A 145 31.05 2.25 -1.38
CA TYR A 145 30.00 2.05 -2.38
C TYR A 145 28.75 2.91 -2.19
N SER A 146 28.28 3.07 -0.95
CA SER A 146 27.14 3.94 -0.65
C SER A 146 27.17 4.47 0.78
N ILE A 147 26.56 5.62 0.97
CA ILE A 147 26.46 6.33 2.25
C ILE A 147 24.97 6.50 2.54
N ASN A 148 24.55 6.10 3.74
CA ASN A 148 23.18 6.31 4.23
C ASN A 148 22.08 5.72 3.33
N ASP A 149 22.39 4.64 2.63
CA ASP A 149 21.59 4.04 1.57
C ASP A 149 20.78 2.88 2.14
N SER A 150 19.64 3.20 2.75
CA SER A 150 18.80 2.26 3.49
C SER A 150 17.76 1.57 2.62
N ALA A 151 17.43 0.34 2.97
CA ALA A 151 16.36 -0.44 2.34
C ALA A 151 15.71 -1.40 3.34
N VAL A 152 14.54 -1.90 2.94
CA VAL A 152 13.77 -2.88 3.71
C VAL A 152 13.53 -4.12 2.87
N ALA A 153 13.88 -5.30 3.39
CA ALA A 153 13.51 -6.58 2.79
C ALA A 153 12.46 -7.28 3.66
N GLN A 154 11.33 -7.66 3.06
CA GLN A 154 10.33 -8.53 3.67
C GLN A 154 10.47 -9.95 3.13
N TYR A 155 10.45 -10.92 4.04
CA TYR A 155 10.62 -12.32 3.72
C TYR A 155 9.32 -13.08 3.96
N TYR A 156 8.89 -13.80 2.93
CA TYR A 156 7.84 -14.81 2.99
C TYR A 156 8.53 -16.15 2.69
N ASN A 157 8.77 -16.92 3.76
CA ASN A 157 9.59 -18.13 3.73
C ASN A 157 9.04 -19.15 2.73
N PRO A 158 9.89 -20.04 2.21
CA PRO A 158 9.45 -21.04 1.25
C PRO A 158 8.37 -21.96 1.81
N GLU A 159 7.30 -22.13 1.04
CA GLU A 159 6.22 -23.10 1.31
C GLU A 159 6.12 -24.07 0.13
N ASN A 160 5.64 -25.29 0.40
CA ASN A 160 5.44 -26.28 -0.66
C ASN A 160 4.24 -25.88 -1.54
N LEU A 161 4.51 -25.61 -2.81
CA LEU A 161 3.54 -25.23 -3.82
C LEU A 161 3.34 -26.39 -4.81
N SER A 162 2.26 -27.16 -4.62
CA SER A 162 1.91 -28.27 -5.50
C SER A 162 1.47 -27.81 -6.89
N LYS A 163 1.36 -28.78 -7.80
CA LYS A 163 0.85 -28.59 -9.17
C LYS A 163 -0.41 -27.74 -9.18
N ASN A 164 -0.45 -26.75 -10.08
CA ASN A 164 -1.58 -25.84 -10.31
C ASN A 164 -2.04 -25.02 -9.10
N MET A 165 -1.29 -25.03 -7.99
CA MET A 165 -1.58 -24.17 -6.85
C MET A 165 -1.00 -22.78 -7.06
N THR A 166 -1.68 -21.80 -6.46
CA THR A 166 -1.24 -20.40 -6.42
C THR A 166 -1.00 -20.00 -4.98
N ARG A 167 0.19 -19.44 -4.70
CA ARG A 167 0.48 -18.74 -3.45
C ARG A 167 0.22 -17.26 -3.65
N LYS A 168 -0.67 -16.68 -2.84
CA LYS A 168 -1.01 -15.26 -2.85
C LYS A 168 -0.36 -14.53 -1.69
N ILE A 169 0.32 -13.42 -1.98
CA ILE A 169 0.95 -12.54 -0.99
C ILE A 169 0.40 -11.13 -1.19
N VAL A 170 -0.08 -10.50 -0.13
CA VAL A 170 -0.65 -9.14 -0.16
C VAL A 170 0.16 -8.21 0.71
N ILE A 171 0.67 -7.13 0.10
CA ILE A 171 1.45 -6.08 0.74
C ILE A 171 0.70 -4.76 0.57
N VAL A 172 0.69 -3.91 1.60
CA VAL A 172 0.07 -2.57 1.51
C VAL A 172 1.08 -1.52 1.93
N LEU A 173 1.29 -0.57 1.01
CA LEU A 173 2.17 0.58 1.17
C LEU A 173 1.36 1.88 1.01
N GLY A 174 1.77 2.96 1.65
CA GLY A 174 1.23 4.28 1.33
C GLY A 174 1.60 5.36 2.33
N LYS A 175 0.83 6.45 2.38
CA LYS A 175 0.98 7.49 3.39
C LYS A 175 0.50 6.99 4.75
N TYR A 176 1.28 7.26 5.80
CA TYR A 176 0.87 6.97 7.18
C TYR A 176 -0.57 7.41 7.48
N ASP A 177 -1.35 6.49 8.04
CA ASP A 177 -2.65 6.75 8.65
C ASP A 177 -2.76 5.99 9.98
N ALA A 178 -2.99 6.71 11.09
CA ALA A 178 -3.05 6.12 12.43
C ALA A 178 -4.18 5.08 12.61
N LYS A 179 -5.19 5.11 11.74
CA LYS A 179 -6.31 4.14 11.70
C LYS A 179 -6.10 3.05 10.65
N GLY A 180 -5.00 3.09 9.90
CA GLY A 180 -4.64 2.11 8.87
C GLY A 180 -5.47 2.22 7.58
N TYR A 181 -5.38 1.16 6.77
CA TYR A 181 -6.02 1.07 5.46
C TYR A 181 -7.24 0.15 5.47
N ASP A 182 -8.28 0.49 4.70
CA ASP A 182 -9.39 -0.42 4.40
C ASP A 182 -9.01 -1.29 3.19
N ILE A 183 -8.69 -2.56 3.45
CA ILE A 183 -8.13 -3.50 2.46
C ILE A 183 -9.23 -4.46 1.96
N SER A 184 -10.46 -4.29 2.44
CA SER A 184 -11.58 -5.16 2.03
C SER A 184 -12.05 -4.82 0.61
N SER A 185 -11.94 -5.79 -0.31
CA SER A 185 -12.40 -5.66 -1.70
C SER A 185 -13.93 -5.74 -1.86
N ASN A 186 -14.67 -5.95 -0.76
CA ASN A 186 -16.12 -6.00 -0.75
C ASN A 186 -16.64 -5.57 0.63
N GLN A 187 -17.55 -4.59 0.64
CA GLN A 187 -18.25 -3.95 1.79
C GLN A 187 -17.48 -2.75 2.38
N ASN A 188 -17.88 -1.50 2.15
CA ASN A 188 -19.17 -0.96 2.57
C ASN A 188 -19.67 0.17 1.63
N LYS A 189 -20.84 -0.02 1.01
CA LYS A 189 -21.64 1.10 0.42
C LYS A 189 -21.80 2.25 1.44
N THR A 190 -21.87 1.91 2.73
CA THR A 190 -21.94 2.86 3.86
C THR A 190 -20.66 3.69 4.07
N ASN A 191 -19.46 3.11 3.93
CA ASN A 191 -18.20 3.86 4.03
C ASN A 191 -18.04 4.78 2.81
N LEU A 192 -18.37 4.29 1.62
CA LEU A 192 -18.29 5.09 0.41
C LEU A 192 -19.23 6.30 0.47
N ASN A 193 -20.44 6.15 1.00
CA ASN A 193 -21.37 7.26 1.18
C ASN A 193 -20.81 8.33 2.14
N SER A 194 -20.16 7.91 3.23
CA SER A 194 -19.49 8.83 4.16
C SER A 194 -18.28 9.55 3.53
N LEU A 195 -17.52 8.85 2.69
CA LEU A 195 -16.37 9.41 1.95
C LEU A 195 -16.82 10.42 0.89
N LEU A 196 -17.91 10.13 0.17
CA LEU A 196 -18.52 11.05 -0.80
C LEU A 196 -19.01 12.33 -0.10
N LYS A 197 -19.66 12.22 1.07
CA LYS A 197 -20.10 13.38 1.85
C LYS A 197 -18.92 14.25 2.34
N LYS A 198 -17.84 13.63 2.83
CA LYS A 198 -16.62 14.34 3.22
C LYS A 198 -15.90 14.99 2.04
N ALA A 199 -15.87 14.32 0.89
CA ALA A 199 -15.28 14.88 -0.31
C ALA A 199 -16.05 16.14 -0.73
N VAL A 200 -17.40 16.11 -0.70
CA VAL A 200 -18.26 17.25 -1.02
C VAL A 200 -18.18 18.40 0.00
N SER A 201 -18.00 18.12 1.29
CA SER A 201 -17.90 19.18 2.31
C SER A 201 -16.62 20.02 2.21
N GLY A 202 -15.57 19.52 1.56
CA GLY A 202 -14.37 20.30 1.22
C GLY A 202 -13.47 20.66 2.42
N GLU A 203 -13.61 19.97 3.54
CA GLU A 203 -12.73 20.16 4.70
C GLU A 203 -11.32 19.63 4.40
N GLY A 204 -10.32 20.51 4.39
CA GLY A 204 -8.91 20.12 4.58
C GLY A 204 -7.99 20.09 3.35
N ILE A 205 -8.42 20.51 2.15
CA ILE A 205 -7.53 20.60 0.97
C ILE A 205 -7.39 22.05 0.53
N SER A 206 -6.27 22.70 0.90
CA SER A 206 -5.99 24.10 0.54
C SER A 206 -5.53 24.28 -0.91
N ASP A 207 -5.11 23.20 -1.58
CA ASP A 207 -4.60 23.23 -2.95
C ASP A 207 -5.72 23.01 -3.97
N LYS A 208 -5.91 23.99 -4.88
CA LYS A 208 -6.95 23.98 -5.92
C LYS A 208 -6.84 22.75 -6.84
N TYR A 209 -5.63 22.28 -7.15
CA TYR A 209 -5.41 21.12 -8.03
C TYR A 209 -5.74 19.81 -7.32
N LEU A 210 -5.29 19.63 -6.08
CA LEU A 210 -5.63 18.45 -5.29
C LEU A 210 -7.12 18.37 -4.99
N SER A 211 -7.75 19.53 -4.76
CA SER A 211 -9.20 19.65 -4.59
C SER A 211 -9.96 19.22 -5.85
N ALA A 212 -9.52 19.68 -7.03
CA ALA A 212 -10.11 19.26 -8.30
C ALA A 212 -9.92 17.75 -8.57
N GLN A 213 -8.76 17.18 -8.23
CA GLN A 213 -8.53 15.73 -8.34
C GLN A 213 -9.41 14.93 -7.39
N ALA A 214 -9.62 15.42 -6.16
CA ALA A 214 -10.53 14.81 -5.18
C ALA A 214 -11.97 14.81 -5.68
N ASP A 215 -12.43 15.93 -6.22
CA ASP A 215 -13.77 16.05 -6.80
C ASP A 215 -13.93 15.14 -8.03
N LEU A 216 -12.93 15.06 -8.92
CA LEU A 216 -12.97 14.17 -10.09
C LEU A 216 -12.97 12.68 -9.71
N SER A 217 -12.20 12.30 -8.69
CA SER A 217 -12.24 10.93 -8.14
C SER A 217 -13.61 10.61 -7.53
N THR A 218 -14.23 11.59 -6.86
CA THR A 218 -15.58 11.48 -6.28
C THR A 218 -16.62 11.25 -7.38
N VAL A 219 -16.55 12.00 -8.49
CA VAL A 219 -17.40 11.80 -9.67
C VAL A 219 -17.23 10.38 -10.23
N ASN A 220 -15.99 9.93 -10.45
CA ASN A 220 -15.74 8.59 -10.99
C ASN A 220 -16.27 7.48 -10.08
N LYS A 221 -16.11 7.61 -8.76
CA LYS A 221 -16.67 6.67 -7.77
C LYS A 221 -18.21 6.64 -7.83
N LEU A 222 -18.85 7.80 -8.00
CA LEU A 222 -20.30 7.89 -8.15
C LEU A 222 -20.79 7.21 -9.44
N LEU A 223 -20.08 7.41 -10.55
CA LEU A 223 -20.41 6.76 -11.82
C LEU A 223 -20.36 5.23 -11.71
N VAL A 224 -19.33 4.69 -11.04
CA VAL A 224 -19.24 3.25 -10.77
C VAL A 224 -20.43 2.75 -9.94
N GLN A 225 -20.88 3.50 -8.93
CA GLN A 225 -22.06 3.12 -8.15
C GLN A 225 -23.33 3.08 -9.01
N ILE A 226 -23.51 4.06 -9.90
CA ILE A 226 -24.66 4.12 -10.81
C ILE A 226 -24.62 2.93 -11.75
N ASP A 227 -23.47 2.64 -12.35
CA ASP A 227 -23.29 1.50 -13.25
C ASP A 227 -23.56 0.16 -12.55
N ASP A 228 -23.07 -0.03 -11.33
CA ASP A 228 -23.31 -1.23 -10.55
C ASP A 228 -24.80 -1.38 -10.17
N ALA A 229 -25.46 -0.28 -9.80
CA ALA A 229 -26.88 -0.27 -9.52
C ALA A 229 -27.69 -0.65 -10.77
N LEU A 230 -27.36 -0.07 -11.94
CA LEU A 230 -28.00 -0.38 -13.22
C LEU A 230 -27.79 -1.85 -13.63
N LYS A 231 -26.60 -2.42 -13.40
CA LYS A 231 -26.30 -3.83 -13.71
C LYS A 231 -26.99 -4.83 -12.78
N SER A 232 -27.29 -4.44 -11.55
CA SER A 232 -27.84 -5.34 -10.54
C SER A 232 -29.34 -5.67 -10.74
N TYR A 233 -30.05 -4.96 -11.62
CA TYR A 233 -31.52 -5.05 -11.80
C TYR A 233 -32.34 -4.93 -10.49
N GLU A 234 -31.73 -4.49 -9.40
CA GLU A 234 -32.41 -4.26 -8.13
C GLU A 234 -33.24 -2.96 -8.21
N THR A 235 -34.43 -2.97 -7.61
CA THR A 235 -35.17 -1.73 -7.34
C THR A 235 -34.33 -0.82 -6.46
N ILE A 236 -33.91 0.32 -7.01
CA ILE A 236 -33.19 1.37 -6.28
C ILE A 236 -34.19 2.05 -5.33
N SER A 237 -33.86 2.11 -4.04
CA SER A 237 -34.69 2.80 -3.05
C SER A 237 -34.63 4.32 -3.24
N ASN A 238 -35.71 5.03 -2.91
CA ASN A 238 -35.76 6.50 -2.97
C ASN A 238 -34.62 7.14 -2.16
N ASP A 239 -34.29 6.59 -0.99
CA ASP A 239 -33.16 7.05 -0.16
C ASP A 239 -31.81 7.04 -0.90
N LYS A 240 -31.60 6.08 -1.81
CA LYS A 240 -30.37 6.03 -2.62
C LYS A 240 -30.37 7.10 -3.72
N VAL A 241 -31.53 7.38 -4.30
CA VAL A 241 -31.69 8.42 -5.31
C VAL A 241 -31.45 9.79 -4.68
N GLU A 242 -32.08 10.09 -3.55
CA GLU A 242 -31.88 11.34 -2.81
C GLU A 242 -30.41 11.55 -2.42
N PHE A 243 -29.73 10.48 -1.98
CA PHE A 243 -28.30 10.54 -1.68
C PHE A 243 -27.44 10.87 -2.91
N ILE A 244 -27.71 10.25 -4.07
CA ILE A 244 -26.99 10.53 -5.31
C ILE A 244 -27.22 11.99 -5.74
N GLU A 245 -28.45 12.49 -5.62
CA GLU A 245 -28.79 13.88 -5.92
C GLU A 245 -28.08 14.88 -4.99
N GLU A 246 -27.99 14.58 -3.68
CA GLU A 246 -27.24 15.38 -2.70
C GLU A 246 -25.76 15.53 -3.13
N ILE A 247 -25.12 14.43 -3.50
CA ILE A 247 -23.71 14.42 -3.95
C ILE A 247 -23.56 15.17 -5.28
N LEU A 248 -24.45 14.96 -6.24
CA LEU A 248 -24.41 15.65 -7.54
C LEU A 248 -24.57 17.16 -7.39
N ASN A 249 -25.48 17.62 -6.53
CA ASN A 249 -25.69 19.04 -6.28
C ASN A 249 -24.47 19.66 -5.60
N GLY A 250 -23.88 18.98 -4.63
CA GLY A 250 -22.62 19.43 -4.00
C GLY A 250 -21.46 19.55 -5.00
N LEU A 251 -21.31 18.58 -5.91
CA LEU A 251 -20.29 18.62 -6.96
C LEU A 251 -20.55 19.75 -7.98
N LYS A 252 -21.82 20.02 -8.34
CA LYS A 252 -22.19 21.14 -9.22
C LYS A 252 -21.87 22.50 -8.60
N GLU A 253 -22.09 22.68 -7.31
CA GLU A 253 -21.74 23.94 -6.64
C GLU A 253 -20.22 24.14 -6.57
N LYS A 254 -19.45 23.06 -6.38
CA LYS A 254 -18.00 23.13 -6.47
C LYS A 254 -17.48 23.37 -7.87
N SER A 255 -18.09 22.79 -8.90
CA SER A 255 -17.63 22.95 -10.28
C SER A 255 -17.63 24.42 -10.72
N LYS A 256 -18.57 25.22 -10.23
CA LYS A 256 -18.61 26.68 -10.45
C LYS A 256 -17.33 27.39 -9.99
N LYS A 257 -16.63 26.89 -8.96
CA LYS A 257 -15.36 27.45 -8.45
C LYS A 257 -14.18 27.20 -9.41
N TYR A 258 -14.31 26.27 -10.35
CA TYR A 258 -13.29 25.99 -11.37
C TYR A 258 -13.59 26.70 -12.70
N SER A 259 -14.80 27.25 -12.87
CA SER A 259 -15.21 28.02 -14.06
C SER A 259 -14.89 29.52 -13.96
N GLN A 260 -14.24 29.95 -12.86
CA GLN A 260 -13.66 31.28 -12.66
C GLN A 260 -12.14 31.18 -12.60
#